data_AF-A0A955G3W9-F1
#
_entry.id   AF-A0A955G3W9-F1
#
_cell.length_a   1.000
_cell.length_b   1.000
_cell.length_c   1.000
_cell.angle_alpha   90.00
_cell.angle_beta   90.00
_cell.angle_gamma   90.00
#
_symmetry.space_group_name_H-M   'P 1'
#
loop_
_entity.id
_entity.type
_entity.pdbx_description
1 polymer ?
#
loop_
_entity_poly.entity_id
_entity_poly.type
_entity_poly.pdbx_seq_one_letter_code
_entity_poly.pdbx_strand_id
1 'polypeptide(L)'
;MATDLQKKLIEIYKEIRLLCGENNIRYFAGYGTAIGAVRHHGVIPWDDDIDIEMPWKDYLRFIEVAKKKLPKHLKVLNGMEKGGVFTFTKVFDTRSTFFISHVLNKPEQLTGVYVDIFPIFGAPKGAKKQREFEEGITFLNDELWKARVLDSGEDEQTLLNQYIDLCSKYDFDDTGYVRGGFAPTSIAQSSIYPREWYDSYERFSFEDTDIRLPVGYDKLLTSIYGDYMMPPPKDKQVAHMEDSLLDLQHSYKEYGEAIRSKDPVVKSFIGFTIQRIVDKNITIDNQAREMNKLYSEIESLHQERSGLYSELDSLHERENEQKRVVETLERTVKDITTRLEDERRKRQKLEGVKASAKHFTRNVSKRLRKLL
;
A
#
# COMPACT_ATOMS: atom_id res chain seq x y z
N MET A 1 16.85 25.60 6.18
CA MET A 1 15.77 26.18 7.01
C MET A 1 14.46 25.81 6.34
N ALA A 2 13.46 25.39 7.12
CA ALA A 2 12.14 25.06 6.59
C ALA A 2 11.51 26.26 5.86
N THR A 3 10.84 25.99 4.74
CA THR A 3 10.06 27.00 4.00
C THR A 3 8.83 27.44 4.81
N ASP A 4 8.19 28.54 4.44
CA ASP A 4 6.98 28.99 5.14
C ASP A 4 5.80 28.01 4.98
N LEU A 5 5.73 27.29 3.85
CA LEU A 5 4.80 26.18 3.67
C LEU A 5 5.10 25.05 4.67
N GLN A 6 6.35 24.60 4.73
CA GLN A 6 6.78 23.54 5.65
C GLN A 6 6.52 23.91 7.11
N LYS A 7 6.75 25.16 7.51
CA LYS A 7 6.39 25.64 8.86
C LYS A 7 4.89 25.47 9.13
N LYS A 8 4.03 25.84 8.18
CA LYS A 8 2.58 25.68 8.33
C LYS A 8 2.14 24.21 8.36
N LEU A 9 2.75 23.33 7.55
CA LEU A 9 2.54 21.88 7.62
C LEU A 9 2.90 21.33 9.01
N ILE A 10 4.05 21.75 9.54
CA ILE A 10 4.53 21.35 10.87
C ILE A 10 3.61 21.86 11.99
N GLU A 11 3.07 23.07 11.89
CA GLU A 11 2.07 23.59 12.84
C GLU A 11 0.82 22.70 12.88
N ILE A 12 0.28 22.35 11.71
CA ILE A 12 -0.88 21.46 11.59
C ILE A 12 -0.55 20.08 12.16
N TYR A 13 0.61 19.53 11.81
CA TYR A 13 1.08 18.23 12.31
C TYR A 13 1.20 18.20 13.84
N LYS A 14 1.71 19.26 14.46
CA LYS A 14 1.85 19.35 15.93
C LYS A 14 0.50 19.29 16.64
N GLU A 15 -0.52 19.96 16.09
CA GLU A 15 -1.90 19.89 16.62
C GLU A 15 -2.49 18.47 16.48
N ILE A 16 -2.29 17.82 15.32
CA ILE A 16 -2.70 16.43 15.10
C ILE A 16 -2.01 15.49 16.09
N ARG A 17 -0.70 15.61 16.24
CA ARG A 17 0.11 14.80 17.16
C ARG A 17 -0.36 14.96 18.61
N LEU A 18 -0.61 16.19 19.06
CA LEU A 18 -1.12 16.46 20.41
C LEU A 18 -2.48 15.79 20.62
N LEU A 19 -3.41 15.97 19.66
CA LEU A 19 -4.72 15.34 19.70
C LEU A 19 -4.62 13.80 19.75
N CYS A 20 -3.74 13.19 18.94
CA CYS A 20 -3.52 11.76 18.95
C CYS A 20 -2.97 11.27 20.31
N GLY A 21 -2.06 12.02 20.92
CA GLY A 21 -1.48 11.72 22.23
C GLY A 21 -2.54 11.74 23.34
N GLU A 22 -3.35 12.79 23.41
CA GLU A 22 -4.39 12.96 24.43
C GLU A 22 -5.51 11.92 24.35
N ASN A 23 -5.75 11.35 23.17
CA ASN A 23 -6.86 10.41 22.94
C ASN A 23 -6.37 8.97 22.69
N ASN A 24 -5.08 8.69 22.89
CA ASN A 24 -4.46 7.39 22.67
C ASN A 24 -4.82 6.80 21.28
N ILE A 25 -4.52 7.57 20.24
CA ILE A 25 -4.73 7.22 18.84
C ILE A 25 -3.37 6.84 18.24
N ARG A 26 -3.30 5.65 17.64
CA ARG A 26 -2.11 5.19 16.92
C ARG A 26 -1.99 5.91 15.57
N TYR A 27 -0.79 6.35 15.25
CA TYR A 27 -0.45 6.92 13.95
C TYR A 27 1.04 6.71 13.66
N PHE A 28 1.39 6.75 12.39
CA PHE A 28 2.74 6.54 11.87
C PHE A 28 3.01 7.52 10.73
N ALA A 29 4.25 7.94 10.51
CA ALA A 29 4.64 8.65 9.30
C ALA A 29 4.55 7.71 8.09
N GLY A 30 3.99 8.20 6.99
CA GLY A 30 3.98 7.51 5.71
C GLY A 30 5.00 8.07 4.72
N TYR A 31 5.24 7.34 3.64
CA TYR A 31 5.78 7.86 2.37
C TYR A 31 7.01 8.79 2.50
N GLY A 32 6.99 9.94 1.81
CA GLY A 32 8.06 10.94 1.81
C GLY A 32 8.35 11.52 3.19
N THR A 33 7.31 11.66 4.03
CA THR A 33 7.43 12.12 5.42
C THR A 33 8.33 11.21 6.26
N ALA A 34 8.15 9.88 6.14
CA ALA A 34 9.00 8.91 6.84
C ALA A 34 10.46 8.96 6.34
N ILE A 35 10.69 9.11 5.03
CA ILE A 35 12.03 9.31 4.48
C ILE A 35 12.65 10.61 5.03
N GLY A 36 11.88 11.70 5.08
CA GLY A 36 12.30 12.98 5.64
C GLY A 36 12.78 12.85 7.08
N ALA A 37 12.00 12.17 7.92
CA ALA A 37 12.35 11.94 9.33
C ALA A 37 13.67 11.20 9.50
N VAL A 38 13.90 10.13 8.74
CA VAL A 38 15.11 9.30 8.85
C VAL A 38 16.34 10.00 8.25
N ARG A 39 16.17 10.62 7.07
CA ARG A 39 17.29 11.12 6.26
C ARG A 39 17.65 12.58 6.54
N HIS A 40 16.66 13.42 6.84
CA HIS A 40 16.82 14.87 6.98
C HIS A 40 16.45 15.40 8.38
N HIS A 41 15.87 14.54 9.23
CA HIS A 41 15.34 14.93 10.55
C HIS A 41 14.26 16.02 10.47
N GLY A 42 13.47 15.99 9.40
CA GLY A 42 12.49 17.02 9.05
C GLY A 42 11.81 16.72 7.72
N VAL A 43 11.10 17.70 7.16
CA VAL A 43 10.48 17.54 5.83
C VAL A 43 11.60 17.47 4.78
N ILE A 44 11.42 16.66 3.73
CA ILE A 44 12.40 16.63 2.63
C ILE A 44 12.51 18.06 2.05
N PRO A 45 13.70 18.59 1.73
CA PRO A 45 13.84 20.01 1.35
C PRO A 45 13.01 20.47 0.15
N TRP A 46 12.59 19.54 -0.71
CA TRP A 46 11.75 19.80 -1.88
C TRP A 46 10.32 19.23 -1.74
N ASP A 47 9.98 18.62 -0.60
CA ASP A 47 8.59 18.19 -0.31
C ASP A 47 7.72 19.37 0.11
N ASP A 48 6.44 19.23 -0.21
CA ASP A 48 5.38 20.19 0.01
C ASP A 48 4.16 19.63 0.76
N ASP A 49 4.26 18.41 1.30
CA ASP A 49 3.22 17.76 2.09
C ASP A 49 3.76 17.06 3.36
N ILE A 50 2.83 16.61 4.20
CA ILE A 50 3.08 15.70 5.31
C ILE A 50 2.01 14.61 5.26
N ASP A 51 2.46 13.36 5.29
CA ASP A 51 1.64 12.17 5.26
C ASP A 51 1.75 11.38 6.56
N ILE A 52 0.60 11.09 7.16
CA ILE A 52 0.52 10.14 8.27
C ILE A 52 -0.49 9.04 7.97
N GLU A 53 -0.23 7.87 8.52
CA GLU A 53 -1.07 6.70 8.41
C GLU A 53 -1.63 6.31 9.79
N MET A 54 -2.86 5.79 9.83
CA MET A 54 -3.53 5.37 11.07
C MET A 54 -4.27 4.04 10.87
N PRO A 55 -4.16 3.07 11.80
CA PRO A 55 -5.03 1.88 11.79
C PRO A 55 -6.51 2.25 11.69
N TRP A 56 -7.30 1.50 10.92
CA TRP A 56 -8.68 1.87 10.59
C TRP A 56 -9.55 2.30 11.79
N LYS A 57 -9.52 1.54 12.89
CA LYS A 57 -10.24 1.89 14.13
C LYS A 57 -9.76 3.22 14.74
N ASP A 58 -8.45 3.47 14.73
CA ASP A 58 -7.85 4.70 15.22
C ASP A 58 -8.14 5.88 14.29
N TYR A 59 -8.15 5.65 12.97
CA TYR A 59 -8.54 6.61 11.95
C TYR A 59 -10.00 7.09 12.13
N LEU A 60 -10.94 6.15 12.33
CA LEU A 60 -12.34 6.50 12.60
C LEU A 60 -12.48 7.31 13.91
N ARG A 61 -11.82 6.85 14.99
CA ARG A 61 -11.79 7.58 16.27
C ARG A 61 -11.18 8.97 16.11
N PHE A 62 -10.11 9.09 15.32
CA PHE A 62 -9.45 10.36 15.03
C PHE A 62 -10.40 11.35 14.40
N ILE A 63 -11.13 10.97 13.34
CA ILE A 63 -12.08 11.86 12.67
C ILE A 63 -13.11 12.41 13.66
N GLU A 64 -13.67 11.55 14.52
CA GLU A 64 -14.66 11.96 15.51
C GLU A 64 -14.11 12.97 16.52
N VAL A 65 -12.90 12.77 17.03
CA VAL A 65 -12.29 13.69 18.01
C VAL A 65 -11.78 14.95 17.33
N ALA A 66 -11.23 14.85 16.12
CA ALA A 66 -10.68 15.97 15.35
C ALA A 66 -11.76 17.00 15.01
N LYS A 67 -12.94 16.55 14.58
CA LYS A 67 -14.11 17.42 14.33
C LYS A 67 -14.57 18.20 15.57
N LYS A 68 -14.23 17.74 16.79
CA LYS A 68 -14.69 18.33 18.06
C LYS A 68 -13.62 19.15 18.78
N LYS A 69 -12.36 18.72 18.72
CA LYS A 69 -11.29 19.19 19.60
C LYS A 69 -10.18 19.97 18.89
N LEU A 70 -10.05 19.87 17.56
CA LEU A 70 -9.06 20.67 16.85
C LEU A 70 -9.34 22.17 17.04
N PRO A 71 -8.30 23.01 17.04
CA PRO A 71 -8.46 24.46 17.00
C PRO A 71 -9.40 24.90 15.88
N LYS A 72 -10.21 25.95 16.10
CA LYS A 72 -11.25 26.41 15.16
C LYS A 72 -10.75 26.71 13.73
N HIS A 73 -9.46 27.02 13.59
CA HIS A 73 -8.85 27.33 12.31
C HIS A 73 -8.43 26.07 11.53
N LEU A 74 -8.40 24.90 12.17
CA LEU A 74 -8.18 23.61 11.51
C LEU A 74 -9.53 22.92 11.24
N LYS A 75 -9.65 22.34 10.06
CA LYS A 75 -10.84 21.59 9.64
C LYS A 75 -10.47 20.24 9.07
N VAL A 76 -11.44 19.32 9.10
CA VAL A 76 -11.33 17.96 8.59
C VAL A 76 -12.14 17.87 7.29
N LEU A 77 -11.48 17.49 6.19
CA LEU A 77 -12.13 17.05 4.96
C LEU A 77 -12.03 15.51 4.93
N ASN A 78 -13.12 14.82 5.26
CA ASN A 78 -13.13 13.37 5.42
C ASN A 78 -13.43 12.67 4.08
N GLY A 79 -12.48 11.87 3.58
CA GLY A 79 -12.67 11.05 2.38
C GLY A 79 -13.66 9.89 2.52
N MET A 80 -14.02 9.53 3.76
CA MET A 80 -15.00 8.48 4.10
C MET A 80 -16.43 9.02 4.20
N GLU A 81 -16.68 10.23 3.72
CA GLU A 81 -18.00 10.86 3.65
C GLU A 81 -18.31 11.28 2.21
N LYS A 82 -19.60 11.44 1.91
CA LYS A 82 -20.06 11.97 0.63
C LYS A 82 -19.51 13.38 0.41
N GLY A 83 -19.01 13.66 -0.79
CA GLY A 83 -18.38 14.94 -1.13
C GLY A 83 -16.90 15.04 -0.75
N GLY A 84 -16.28 13.96 -0.28
CA GLY A 84 -14.82 13.85 -0.22
C GLY A 84 -14.19 13.90 -1.61
N VAL A 85 -12.89 14.21 -1.70
CA VAL A 85 -12.14 14.18 -2.97
C VAL A 85 -11.51 12.81 -3.18
N PHE A 86 -10.77 12.33 -2.18
CA PHE A 86 -10.07 11.06 -2.18
C PHE A 86 -10.62 10.12 -1.10
N THR A 87 -10.13 8.88 -1.06
CA THR A 87 -10.46 7.88 -0.04
C THR A 87 -9.58 7.97 1.21
N PHE A 88 -9.20 9.19 1.58
CA PHE A 88 -8.43 9.49 2.79
C PHE A 88 -8.82 10.89 3.33
N THR A 89 -8.40 11.21 4.55
CA THR A 89 -8.78 12.45 5.23
C THR A 89 -7.69 13.50 5.14
N LYS A 90 -8.08 14.76 4.97
CA LYS A 90 -7.18 15.92 5.07
C LYS A 90 -7.52 16.74 6.31
N VAL A 91 -6.51 17.17 7.06
CA VAL A 91 -6.67 18.21 8.09
C VAL A 91 -6.00 19.47 7.59
N PHE A 92 -6.73 20.57 7.48
CA PHE A 92 -6.27 21.77 6.78
C PHE A 92 -6.48 23.06 7.57
N ASP A 93 -5.56 24.03 7.38
CA ASP A 93 -5.64 25.36 7.98
C ASP A 93 -6.48 26.30 7.12
N THR A 94 -7.65 26.66 7.65
CA THR A 94 -8.62 27.56 7.00
C THR A 94 -8.12 28.99 6.78
N ARG A 95 -6.99 29.39 7.37
CA ARG A 95 -6.36 30.71 7.17
C ARG A 95 -5.39 30.74 5.98
N SER A 96 -5.38 29.68 5.19
CA SER A 96 -4.54 29.56 4.00
C SER A 96 -5.36 29.00 2.84
N THR A 97 -4.74 28.99 1.68
CA THR A 97 -5.25 28.45 0.44
C THR A 97 -4.24 27.48 -0.13
N PHE A 98 -4.68 26.25 -0.37
CA PHE A 98 -3.89 25.24 -1.04
C PHE A 98 -4.84 24.27 -1.75
N PHE A 99 -4.95 24.44 -3.07
CA PHE A 99 -5.77 23.58 -3.90
C PHE A 99 -5.23 23.50 -5.32
N ILE A 100 -5.56 22.41 -5.99
CA ILE A 100 -5.23 22.15 -7.40
C ILE A 100 -6.39 22.52 -8.30
N SER A 101 -6.09 22.86 -9.55
CA SER A 101 -7.02 23.42 -10.53
C SER A 101 -8.34 22.65 -10.73
N HIS A 102 -8.33 21.32 -10.64
CA HIS A 102 -9.52 20.52 -10.91
C HIS A 102 -10.65 20.75 -9.90
N VAL A 103 -10.33 21.24 -8.68
CA VAL A 103 -11.36 21.60 -7.69
C VAL A 103 -11.96 22.99 -7.91
N LEU A 104 -11.53 23.74 -8.93
CA LEU A 104 -12.13 25.04 -9.27
C LEU A 104 -13.60 24.94 -9.66
N ASN A 105 -13.98 23.81 -10.28
CA ASN A 105 -15.38 23.51 -10.63
C ASN A 105 -16.18 22.97 -9.42
N LYS A 106 -15.51 22.69 -8.30
CA LYS A 106 -16.10 22.17 -7.06
C LYS A 106 -15.66 23.00 -5.85
N PRO A 107 -16.14 24.26 -5.72
CA PRO A 107 -15.67 25.19 -4.69
C PRO A 107 -15.81 24.69 -3.24
N GLU A 108 -16.68 23.71 -2.99
CA GLU A 108 -16.84 23.00 -1.73
C GLU A 108 -15.66 22.09 -1.36
N GLN A 109 -14.84 21.71 -2.33
CA GLN A 109 -13.62 20.91 -2.17
C GLN A 109 -12.36 21.78 -2.00
N LEU A 110 -12.46 23.11 -2.07
CA LEU A 110 -11.34 24.01 -1.82
C LEU A 110 -10.85 23.88 -0.37
N THR A 111 -9.54 23.84 -0.19
CA THR A 111 -8.87 23.71 1.10
C THR A 111 -7.77 24.75 1.28
N GLY A 112 -7.28 24.87 2.51
CA GLY A 112 -5.99 25.49 2.82
C GLY A 112 -4.87 24.44 2.86
N VAL A 113 -3.67 24.84 3.28
CA VAL A 113 -2.55 23.92 3.51
C VAL A 113 -2.99 22.79 4.43
N TYR A 114 -2.60 21.55 4.12
CA TYR A 114 -3.14 20.36 4.77
C TYR A 114 -2.08 19.29 5.08
N VAL A 115 -2.41 18.45 6.05
CA VAL A 115 -1.74 17.17 6.34
C VAL A 115 -2.67 16.05 5.91
N ASP A 116 -2.12 15.07 5.19
CA ASP A 116 -2.84 13.91 4.70
C ASP A 116 -2.82 12.77 5.72
N ILE A 117 -3.98 12.17 5.91
CA ILE A 117 -4.23 11.12 6.90
C ILE A 117 -4.80 9.92 6.18
N PHE A 118 -3.97 8.89 6.05
CA PHE A 118 -4.29 7.66 5.35
C PHE A 118 -4.76 6.57 6.33
N PRO A 119 -5.83 5.84 6.00
CA PRO A 119 -6.20 4.65 6.77
C PRO A 119 -5.28 3.47 6.44
N ILE A 120 -4.91 2.68 7.45
CA ILE A 120 -4.29 1.36 7.29
C ILE A 120 -5.36 0.32 7.61
N PHE A 121 -5.62 -0.56 6.66
CA PHE A 121 -6.61 -1.63 6.80
C PHE A 121 -5.94 -2.97 7.07
N GLY A 122 -6.69 -3.91 7.67
CA GLY A 122 -6.27 -5.30 7.65
C GLY A 122 -6.33 -5.85 6.21
N ALA A 123 -5.52 -6.85 5.93
CA ALA A 123 -5.49 -7.53 4.63
C ALA A 123 -5.62 -9.05 4.82
N PRO A 124 -6.16 -9.79 3.83
CA PRO A 124 -6.29 -11.23 3.92
C PRO A 124 -4.93 -11.95 3.90
N LYS A 125 -4.93 -13.18 4.38
CA LYS A 125 -3.81 -14.11 4.18
C LYS A 125 -3.94 -14.84 2.84
N GLY A 126 -2.82 -14.93 2.12
CA GLY A 126 -2.66 -15.73 0.90
C GLY A 126 -2.68 -14.86 -0.35
N ALA A 127 -1.72 -15.10 -1.25
CA ALA A 127 -1.42 -14.24 -2.39
C ALA A 127 -2.65 -13.98 -3.30
N LYS A 128 -3.44 -15.02 -3.60
CA LYS A 128 -4.66 -14.88 -4.40
C LYS A 128 -5.68 -13.92 -3.77
N LYS A 129 -5.98 -14.10 -2.48
CA LYS A 129 -6.93 -13.23 -1.76
C LYS A 129 -6.40 -11.81 -1.61
N GLN A 130 -5.09 -11.66 -1.41
CA GLN A 130 -4.43 -10.35 -1.33
C GLN A 130 -4.56 -9.59 -2.64
N ARG A 131 -4.32 -10.27 -3.77
CA ARG A 131 -4.51 -9.72 -5.11
C ARG A 131 -5.95 -9.30 -5.38
N GLU A 132 -6.93 -10.18 -5.13
CA GLU A 132 -8.36 -9.88 -5.29
C GLU A 132 -8.78 -8.67 -4.44
N PHE A 133 -8.22 -8.56 -3.23
CA PHE A 133 -8.46 -7.43 -2.32
C PHE A 133 -7.86 -6.12 -2.85
N GLU A 134 -6.61 -6.14 -3.34
CA GLU A 134 -5.95 -4.96 -3.92
C GLU A 134 -6.63 -4.50 -5.21
N GLU A 135 -7.02 -5.43 -6.09
CA GLU A 135 -7.76 -5.14 -7.33
C GLU A 135 -9.10 -4.48 -7.02
N GLY A 136 -9.86 -5.02 -6.04
CA GLY A 136 -11.12 -4.43 -5.61
C GLY A 136 -10.96 -3.02 -5.02
N ILE A 137 -9.94 -2.79 -4.19
CA ILE A 137 -9.67 -1.46 -3.63
C ILE A 137 -9.26 -0.48 -4.72
N THR A 138 -8.40 -0.89 -5.65
CA THR A 138 -7.95 -0.05 -6.76
C THR A 138 -9.11 0.38 -7.62
N PHE A 139 -9.95 -0.59 -8.02
CA PHE A 139 -11.16 -0.33 -8.79
C PHE A 139 -12.08 0.68 -8.06
N LEU A 140 -12.37 0.47 -6.78
CA LEU A 140 -13.26 1.36 -6.03
C LEU A 140 -12.66 2.76 -5.81
N ASN A 141 -11.34 2.87 -5.63
CA ASN A 141 -10.66 4.16 -5.58
C ASN A 141 -10.81 4.93 -6.89
N ASP A 142 -10.58 4.27 -8.02
CA ASP A 142 -10.66 4.88 -9.35
C ASP A 142 -12.10 5.31 -9.65
N GLU A 143 -13.09 4.46 -9.41
CA GLU A 143 -14.50 4.78 -9.64
C GLU A 143 -14.98 5.90 -8.72
N LEU A 144 -14.56 5.91 -7.45
CA LEU A 144 -14.86 7.02 -6.53
C LEU A 144 -14.23 8.32 -7.02
N TRP A 145 -12.99 8.30 -7.48
CA TRP A 145 -12.33 9.49 -8.01
C TRP A 145 -13.03 10.01 -9.27
N LYS A 146 -13.39 9.13 -10.21
CA LYS A 146 -14.18 9.49 -11.40
C LYS A 146 -15.51 10.13 -11.01
N ALA A 147 -16.27 9.51 -10.09
CA ALA A 147 -17.53 10.07 -9.60
C ALA A 147 -17.36 11.43 -8.92
N ARG A 148 -16.30 11.59 -8.11
CA ARG A 148 -16.05 12.78 -7.28
C ARG A 148 -15.34 13.92 -7.99
N VAL A 149 -14.62 13.65 -9.07
CA VAL A 149 -13.78 14.64 -9.76
C VAL A 149 -14.20 14.84 -11.22
N LEU A 150 -14.53 13.76 -11.93
CA LEU A 150 -14.91 13.80 -13.35
C LEU A 150 -16.43 13.90 -13.59
N ASP A 151 -17.26 13.83 -12.54
CA ASP A 151 -18.72 13.86 -12.66
C ASP A 151 -19.28 12.80 -13.64
N SER A 152 -18.66 11.62 -13.67
CA SER A 152 -18.99 10.53 -14.60
C SER A 152 -20.38 9.91 -14.39
N GLY A 153 -21.07 10.28 -13.30
CA GLY A 153 -22.49 9.99 -13.07
C GLY A 153 -22.76 8.72 -12.24
N GLU A 154 -21.71 8.04 -11.77
CA GLU A 154 -21.83 6.91 -10.84
C GLU A 154 -22.35 7.37 -9.47
N ASP A 155 -23.03 6.46 -8.79
CA ASP A 155 -23.52 6.71 -7.44
C ASP A 155 -22.37 6.63 -6.41
N GLU A 156 -21.80 7.81 -6.10
CA GLU A 156 -20.75 7.98 -5.11
C GLU A 156 -21.07 7.27 -3.78
N GLN A 157 -22.31 7.33 -3.30
CA GLN A 157 -22.65 6.77 -1.99
C GLN A 157 -22.59 5.24 -2.03
N THR A 158 -23.03 4.63 -3.12
CA THR A 158 -22.96 3.18 -3.32
C THR A 158 -21.50 2.72 -3.42
N LEU A 159 -20.68 3.41 -4.23
CA LEU A 159 -19.26 3.10 -4.37
C LEU A 159 -18.51 3.26 -3.02
N LEU A 160 -18.83 4.31 -2.27
CA LEU A 160 -18.22 4.57 -0.96
C LEU A 160 -18.56 3.48 0.05
N ASN A 161 -19.82 3.03 0.07
CA ASN A 161 -20.23 1.93 0.95
C ASN A 161 -19.48 0.63 0.58
N GLN A 162 -19.36 0.31 -0.71
CA GLN A 162 -18.58 -0.84 -1.17
C GLN A 162 -17.11 -0.75 -0.76
N TYR A 163 -16.50 0.43 -0.89
CA TYR A 163 -15.13 0.68 -0.47
C TYR A 163 -14.94 0.45 1.03
N ILE A 164 -15.82 1.02 1.85
CA ILE A 164 -15.79 0.87 3.32
C ILE A 164 -16.02 -0.60 3.71
N ASP A 165 -16.98 -1.29 3.09
CA ASP A 165 -17.29 -2.69 3.36
C ASP A 165 -16.09 -3.60 3.01
N LEU A 166 -15.46 -3.36 1.86
CA LEU A 166 -14.26 -4.10 1.46
C LEU A 166 -13.12 -3.88 2.46
N CYS A 167 -12.79 -2.62 2.74
CA CYS A 167 -11.65 -2.26 3.58
C CYS A 167 -11.84 -2.63 5.06
N SER A 168 -13.08 -2.67 5.55
CA SER A 168 -13.42 -3.06 6.93
C SER A 168 -13.54 -4.58 7.15
N LYS A 169 -13.45 -5.39 6.08
CA LYS A 169 -13.55 -6.85 6.14
C LYS A 169 -12.49 -7.51 7.01
N TYR A 170 -11.32 -6.89 7.13
CA TYR A 170 -10.20 -7.38 7.91
C TYR A 170 -9.77 -6.31 8.90
N ASP A 171 -9.76 -6.67 10.17
CA ASP A 171 -9.29 -5.78 11.21
C ASP A 171 -7.76 -5.70 11.21
N PHE A 172 -7.22 -4.50 11.46
CA PHE A 172 -5.78 -4.27 11.56
C PHE A 172 -5.13 -5.13 12.66
N ASP A 173 -5.79 -5.29 13.81
CA ASP A 173 -5.21 -5.97 14.98
C ASP A 173 -5.37 -7.50 14.92
N ASP A 174 -6.34 -8.01 14.15
CA ASP A 174 -6.70 -9.45 14.11
C ASP A 174 -6.13 -10.20 12.88
N THR A 175 -5.19 -9.60 12.15
CA THR A 175 -4.62 -10.16 10.92
C THR A 175 -3.09 -10.32 10.96
N GLY A 176 -2.52 -11.08 10.01
CA GLY A 176 -1.07 -11.15 9.79
C GLY A 176 -0.54 -10.10 8.82
N TYR A 177 -1.41 -9.42 8.08
CA TYR A 177 -1.05 -8.51 6.98
C TYR A 177 -1.92 -7.27 6.98
N VAL A 178 -1.35 -6.12 6.60
CA VAL A 178 -2.04 -4.83 6.55
C VAL A 178 -1.82 -4.16 5.21
N ARG A 179 -2.72 -3.25 4.82
CA ARG A 179 -2.65 -2.50 3.56
C ARG A 179 -2.70 -1.00 3.83
N GLY A 180 -1.70 -0.26 3.34
CA GLY A 180 -1.64 1.21 3.43
C GLY A 180 -2.70 1.90 2.57
N GLY A 181 -3.16 3.09 2.96
CA GLY A 181 -4.42 3.70 2.49
C GLY A 181 -4.42 4.18 1.05
N PHE A 182 -3.29 4.64 0.53
CA PHE A 182 -3.22 5.26 -0.79
C PHE A 182 -1.88 4.97 -1.46
N ALA A 183 -1.72 3.77 -1.98
CA ALA A 183 -0.73 3.57 -3.04
C ALA A 183 -1.44 3.81 -4.38
N PRO A 184 -1.10 4.85 -5.15
CA PRO A 184 -1.43 4.86 -6.56
C PRO A 184 -0.75 3.63 -7.18
N THR A 185 -1.54 2.81 -7.84
CA THR A 185 -1.17 1.54 -8.50
C THR A 185 -0.22 1.71 -9.70
N SER A 186 0.45 2.87 -9.82
CA SER A 186 1.44 3.15 -10.85
C SER A 186 2.79 2.45 -10.61
N ILE A 187 3.00 1.85 -9.43
CA ILE A 187 4.15 0.99 -9.16
C ILE A 187 3.63 -0.44 -8.99
N ALA A 188 4.16 -1.36 -9.76
CA ALA A 188 3.80 -2.78 -9.83
C ALA A 188 4.08 -3.60 -8.54
N GLN A 189 3.95 -2.98 -7.36
CA GLN A 189 4.21 -3.56 -6.06
C GLN A 189 2.94 -3.56 -5.20
N SER A 190 2.73 -4.69 -4.52
CA SER A 190 1.67 -4.83 -3.54
C SER A 190 1.85 -3.78 -2.42
N SER A 191 0.74 -3.22 -1.97
CA SER A 191 0.65 -2.32 -0.82
C SER A 191 0.33 -3.08 0.47
N ILE A 192 0.50 -4.40 0.45
CA ILE A 192 0.24 -5.28 1.58
C ILE A 192 1.57 -5.66 2.24
N TYR A 193 1.65 -5.39 3.55
CA TYR A 193 2.84 -5.60 4.36
C TYR A 193 2.53 -6.53 5.55
N PRO A 194 3.54 -7.21 6.12
CA PRO A 194 3.37 -7.90 7.38
C PRO A 194 2.90 -6.95 8.48
N ARG A 195 1.83 -7.30 9.20
CA ARG A 195 1.28 -6.47 10.29
C ARG A 195 2.34 -6.21 11.38
N GLU A 196 3.26 -7.15 11.60
CA GLU A 196 4.36 -7.01 12.55
C GLU A 196 5.26 -5.78 12.32
N TRP A 197 5.32 -5.26 11.10
CA TRP A 197 6.07 -4.03 10.81
C TRP A 197 5.46 -2.81 11.53
N TYR A 198 4.19 -2.88 11.91
CA TYR A 198 3.45 -1.84 12.62
C TYR A 198 3.16 -2.21 14.09
N ASP A 199 3.81 -3.24 14.66
CA ASP A 199 3.61 -3.70 16.06
C ASP A 199 3.84 -2.61 17.10
N SER A 200 4.81 -1.77 16.81
CA SER A 200 5.21 -0.65 17.65
C SER A 200 5.78 0.44 16.75
N TYR A 201 6.39 1.45 17.38
CA TYR A 201 6.97 2.56 16.66
C TYR A 201 8.32 2.96 17.26
N GLU A 202 9.13 3.56 16.41
CA GLU A 202 10.33 4.29 16.79
C GLU A 202 10.06 5.79 16.68
N ARG A 203 10.73 6.60 17.52
CA ARG A 203 10.61 8.06 17.49
C ARG A 203 11.83 8.66 16.80
N PHE A 204 11.57 9.58 15.87
CA PHE A 204 12.59 10.32 15.15
C PHE A 204 12.42 11.83 15.38
N SER A 205 13.53 12.56 15.33
CA SER A 205 13.49 14.02 15.27
C SER A 205 12.84 14.46 13.97
N PHE A 206 11.99 15.48 14.04
CA PHE A 206 11.28 16.03 12.89
C PHE A 206 11.09 17.53 13.07
N GLU A 207 11.98 18.32 12.47
CA GLU A 207 12.07 19.77 12.67
C GLU A 207 12.21 20.11 14.17
N ASP A 208 11.25 20.85 14.74
CA ASP A 208 11.20 21.25 16.15
C ASP A 208 10.32 20.32 17.03
N THR A 209 9.95 19.15 16.51
CA THR A 209 9.12 18.14 17.18
C THR A 209 9.66 16.72 16.95
N ASP A 210 8.93 15.70 17.41
CA ASP A 210 9.15 14.29 17.08
C ASP A 210 8.05 13.72 16.19
N ILE A 211 8.39 12.66 15.45
CA ILE A 211 7.46 11.86 14.66
C ILE A 211 7.67 10.36 14.90
N ARG A 212 6.60 9.59 14.75
CA ARG A 212 6.58 8.13 14.97
C ARG A 212 6.64 7.42 13.64
N LEU A 213 7.59 6.51 13.48
CA LEU A 213 7.68 5.62 12.33
C LEU A 213 7.36 4.18 12.80
N PRO A 214 6.76 3.34 11.94
CA PRO A 214 6.49 1.95 12.31
C PRO A 214 7.81 1.22 12.58
N VAL A 215 7.86 0.25 13.50
CA VAL A 215 9.11 -0.46 13.84
C VAL A 215 9.77 -1.16 12.64
N GLY A 216 8.98 -1.53 11.63
CA GLY A 216 9.46 -2.06 10.35
C GLY A 216 9.71 -1.02 9.26
N TYR A 217 9.88 0.28 9.61
CA TYR A 217 9.98 1.38 8.63
C TYR A 217 11.04 1.13 7.55
N ASP A 218 12.21 0.60 7.92
CA ASP A 218 13.29 0.37 6.97
C ASP A 218 12.90 -0.64 5.88
N LYS A 219 12.21 -1.72 6.27
CA LYS A 219 11.67 -2.71 5.33
C LYS A 219 10.55 -2.12 4.48
N LEU A 220 9.67 -1.31 5.08
CA LEU A 220 8.58 -0.63 4.40
C LEU A 220 9.11 0.32 3.33
N LEU A 221 9.99 1.25 3.70
CA LEU A 221 10.58 2.23 2.79
C LEU A 221 11.43 1.56 1.71
N THR A 222 12.22 0.54 2.06
CA THR A 222 12.97 -0.24 1.07
C THR A 222 12.06 -0.95 0.08
N SER A 223 10.93 -1.47 0.54
CA SER A 223 9.97 -2.15 -0.36
C SER A 223 9.38 -1.20 -1.39
N ILE A 224 9.05 0.04 -0.99
CA ILE A 224 8.38 1.04 -1.85
C ILE A 224 9.38 1.79 -2.75
N TYR A 225 10.52 2.21 -2.20
CA TYR A 225 11.43 3.16 -2.85
C TYR A 225 12.80 2.57 -3.19
N GLY A 226 13.11 1.33 -2.79
CA GLY A 226 14.44 0.75 -2.93
C GLY A 226 15.45 1.44 -2.01
N ASP A 227 16.57 1.92 -2.55
CA ASP A 227 17.57 2.66 -1.77
C ASP A 227 17.10 4.09 -1.46
N TYR A 228 16.14 4.21 -0.53
CA TYR A 228 15.50 5.47 -0.16
C TYR A 228 16.45 6.47 0.53
N MET A 229 17.60 6.01 1.01
CA MET A 229 18.63 6.87 1.60
C MET A 229 19.41 7.64 0.52
N MET A 230 19.45 7.12 -0.70
CA MET A 230 19.99 7.83 -1.86
C MET A 230 18.97 8.89 -2.34
N PRO A 231 19.28 10.19 -2.31
CA PRO A 231 18.38 11.20 -2.85
C PRO A 231 18.27 11.08 -4.37
N PRO A 232 17.11 11.41 -4.96
CA PRO A 232 16.97 11.44 -6.42
C PRO A 232 17.89 12.51 -7.04
N PRO A 233 18.19 12.40 -8.34
CA PRO A 233 18.88 13.45 -9.11
C PRO A 233 18.22 14.82 -8.94
N LYS A 234 19.00 15.91 -9.00
CA LYS A 234 18.54 17.28 -8.72
C LYS A 234 17.38 17.75 -9.59
N ASP A 235 17.35 17.33 -10.85
CA ASP A 235 16.27 17.58 -11.82
C ASP A 235 14.95 16.85 -11.48
N LYS A 236 15.02 15.85 -10.60
CA LYS A 236 13.87 15.10 -10.07
C LYS A 236 13.51 15.49 -8.63
N GLN A 237 14.21 16.46 -8.04
CA GLN A 237 13.90 17.02 -6.73
C GLN A 237 12.86 18.13 -6.88
N VAL A 238 11.66 17.74 -7.28
CA VAL A 238 10.52 18.63 -7.53
C VAL A 238 9.43 18.39 -6.48
N ALA A 239 8.70 19.45 -6.16
CA ALA A 239 7.55 19.39 -5.26
C ALA A 239 6.37 18.66 -5.95
N HIS A 240 5.52 17.99 -5.17
CA HIS A 240 4.42 17.22 -5.73
C HIS A 240 3.32 18.09 -6.34
N MET A 241 3.15 19.32 -5.87
CA MET A 241 2.00 20.18 -6.20
C MET A 241 2.38 21.44 -6.97
N GLU A 242 3.30 21.34 -7.94
CA GLU A 242 3.77 22.47 -8.76
C GLU A 242 2.65 23.24 -9.50
N ASP A 243 1.48 22.62 -9.69
CA ASP A 243 0.29 23.19 -10.35
C ASP A 243 -0.85 23.58 -9.39
N SER A 244 -0.53 23.83 -8.13
CA SER A 244 -1.47 24.30 -7.10
C SER A 244 -1.51 25.83 -6.96
N LEU A 245 -2.65 26.37 -6.52
CA LEU A 245 -2.72 27.70 -5.94
C LEU A 245 -2.30 27.60 -4.47
N LEU A 246 -1.19 28.25 -4.13
CA LEU A 246 -0.73 28.39 -2.74
C LEU A 246 -0.79 29.85 -2.31
N ASP A 247 -1.59 30.13 -1.28
CA ASP A 247 -1.58 31.40 -0.56
C ASP A 247 -1.56 31.13 0.95
N LEU A 248 -0.47 31.51 1.61
CA LEU A 248 -0.29 31.29 3.05
C LEU A 248 -0.94 32.38 3.93
N GLN A 249 -1.40 33.48 3.32
CA GLN A 249 -1.90 34.69 3.96
C GLN A 249 -3.43 34.83 3.85
N HIS A 250 -4.03 34.30 2.78
CA HIS A 250 -5.47 34.42 2.52
C HIS A 250 -6.19 33.08 2.63
N SER A 251 -7.42 33.11 3.15
CA SER A 251 -8.27 31.93 3.30
C SER A 251 -8.77 31.44 1.94
N TYR A 252 -8.78 30.12 1.74
CA TYR A 252 -9.40 29.49 0.56
C TYR A 252 -10.87 29.91 0.35
N LYS A 253 -11.54 30.34 1.42
CA LYS A 253 -12.92 30.85 1.35
C LYS A 253 -13.03 32.13 0.54
N GLU A 254 -12.04 33.01 0.62
CA GLU A 254 -12.00 34.26 -0.14
C GLU A 254 -12.02 33.92 -1.63
N TYR A 255 -11.18 32.98 -2.06
CA TYR A 255 -11.18 32.47 -3.43
C TYR A 255 -12.48 31.77 -3.80
N GLY A 256 -13.06 30.95 -2.92
CA GLY A 256 -14.33 30.27 -3.17
C GLY A 256 -15.52 31.21 -3.35
N GLU A 257 -15.61 32.28 -2.55
CA GLU A 257 -16.61 33.34 -2.71
C GLU A 257 -16.42 34.07 -4.03
N ALA A 258 -15.17 34.37 -4.33
CA ALA A 258 -14.78 35.08 -5.52
C ALA A 258 -15.14 34.25 -6.79
N ILE A 259 -14.83 32.94 -6.81
CA ILE A 259 -15.19 31.99 -7.89
C ILE A 259 -16.71 31.96 -8.12
N ARG A 260 -17.51 32.00 -7.06
CA ARG A 260 -18.98 32.00 -7.14
C ARG A 260 -19.57 33.37 -7.49
N SER A 261 -18.79 34.45 -7.44
CA SER A 261 -19.27 35.80 -7.67
C SER A 261 -19.81 35.97 -9.09
N LYS A 262 -20.91 36.72 -9.23
CA LYS A 262 -21.47 37.13 -10.53
C LYS A 262 -20.94 38.48 -11.00
N ASP A 263 -20.16 39.19 -10.17
CA ASP A 263 -19.59 40.49 -10.48
C ASP A 263 -18.45 40.35 -11.51
N PRO A 264 -18.54 41.02 -12.68
CA PRO A 264 -17.53 40.92 -13.75
C PRO A 264 -16.14 41.41 -13.33
N VAL A 265 -16.05 42.39 -12.42
CA VAL A 265 -14.77 42.95 -11.94
C VAL A 265 -14.09 41.96 -11.01
N VAL A 266 -14.87 41.37 -10.09
CA VAL A 266 -14.40 40.31 -9.19
C VAL A 266 -13.95 39.09 -10.00
N LYS A 267 -14.77 38.66 -10.98
CA LYS A 267 -14.40 37.60 -11.93
C LYS A 267 -13.14 37.90 -12.72
N SER A 268 -12.89 39.15 -13.10
CA SER A 268 -11.68 39.53 -13.85
C SER A 268 -10.42 39.51 -12.97
N PHE A 269 -10.52 39.92 -11.71
CA PHE A 269 -9.40 39.94 -10.76
C PHE A 269 -8.95 38.54 -10.35
N ILE A 270 -9.89 37.68 -9.97
CA ILE A 270 -9.61 36.26 -9.70
C ILE A 270 -9.28 35.56 -11.00
N GLY A 271 -9.97 35.95 -12.09
CA GLY A 271 -9.79 35.44 -13.43
C GLY A 271 -8.35 35.51 -13.86
N PHE A 272 -7.59 36.58 -13.59
CA PHE A 272 -6.16 36.61 -13.95
C PHE A 272 -5.30 35.58 -13.18
N THR A 273 -5.55 35.40 -11.88
CA THR A 273 -4.81 34.44 -11.02
C THR A 273 -5.18 33.00 -11.36
N ILE A 274 -6.48 32.75 -11.55
CA ILE A 274 -7.02 31.46 -12.01
C ILE A 274 -6.62 31.21 -13.46
N GLN A 275 -6.59 32.19 -14.35
CA GLN A 275 -6.22 32.03 -15.77
C GLN A 275 -4.77 31.59 -15.90
N ARG A 276 -3.85 32.09 -15.06
CA ARG A 276 -2.47 31.56 -15.01
C ARG A 276 -2.42 30.07 -14.65
N ILE A 277 -3.34 29.61 -13.80
CA ILE A 277 -3.47 28.20 -13.42
C ILE A 277 -4.19 27.43 -14.53
N VAL A 278 -5.29 27.96 -15.07
CA VAL A 278 -6.10 27.36 -16.15
C VAL A 278 -5.31 27.26 -17.45
N ASP A 279 -4.48 28.23 -17.81
CA ASP A 279 -3.62 28.19 -19.01
C ASP A 279 -2.57 27.08 -18.93
N LYS A 280 -1.99 26.85 -17.73
CA LYS A 280 -1.19 25.66 -17.45
C LYS A 280 -2.02 24.38 -17.50
N ASN A 281 -3.28 24.44 -17.06
CA ASN A 281 -4.18 23.29 -16.99
C ASN A 281 -4.90 22.92 -18.28
N ILE A 282 -5.06 23.80 -19.28
CA ILE A 282 -5.51 23.38 -20.61
C ILE A 282 -4.50 22.37 -21.20
N THR A 283 -3.21 22.52 -20.88
CA THR A 283 -2.18 21.52 -21.17
C THR A 283 -2.41 20.23 -20.38
N ILE A 284 -2.74 20.31 -19.09
CA ILE A 284 -2.99 19.15 -18.23
C ILE A 284 -4.30 18.44 -18.56
N ASP A 285 -5.37 19.13 -18.95
CA ASP A 285 -6.66 18.53 -19.32
C ASP A 285 -6.52 17.75 -20.64
N ASN A 286 -5.65 18.23 -21.54
CA ASN A 286 -5.19 17.47 -22.70
C ASN A 286 -4.34 16.26 -22.28
N GLN A 287 -3.40 16.43 -21.34
CA GLN A 287 -2.63 15.32 -20.76
C GLN A 287 -3.50 14.35 -19.96
N ALA A 288 -4.58 14.79 -19.33
CA ALA A 288 -5.50 13.99 -18.52
C ALA A 288 -6.44 13.19 -19.42
N ARG A 289 -6.82 13.74 -20.58
CA ARG A 289 -7.47 12.98 -21.65
C ARG A 289 -6.53 11.96 -22.27
N GLU A 290 -5.27 12.31 -22.49
CA GLU A 290 -4.24 11.34 -22.92
C GLU A 290 -3.97 10.29 -21.84
N MET A 291 -3.92 10.69 -20.57
CA MET A 291 -3.79 9.79 -19.42
C MET A 291 -5.01 8.91 -19.29
N ASN A 292 -6.24 9.39 -19.49
CA ASN A 292 -7.44 8.55 -19.52
C ASN A 292 -7.38 7.52 -20.64
N LYS A 293 -6.82 7.89 -21.80
CA LYS A 293 -6.56 6.96 -22.89
C LYS A 293 -5.51 5.92 -22.48
N LEU A 294 -4.40 6.35 -21.90
CA LEU A 294 -3.37 5.47 -21.32
C LEU A 294 -3.91 4.61 -20.17
N TYR A 295 -4.80 5.12 -19.32
CA TYR A 295 -5.43 4.39 -18.22
C TYR A 295 -6.35 3.31 -18.78
N SER A 296 -7.12 3.61 -19.83
CA SER A 296 -7.93 2.58 -20.51
C SER A 296 -7.05 1.49 -21.16
N GLU A 297 -5.89 1.86 -21.70
CA GLU A 297 -4.89 0.91 -22.21
C GLU A 297 -4.25 0.09 -21.07
N ILE A 298 -3.89 0.73 -19.95
CA ILE A 298 -3.34 0.09 -18.74
C ILE A 298 -4.38 -0.84 -18.12
N GLU A 299 -5.66 -0.47 -18.10
CA GLU A 299 -6.75 -1.29 -17.58
C GLU A 299 -6.96 -2.54 -18.44
N SER A 300 -6.91 -2.39 -19.77
CA SER A 300 -6.87 -3.53 -20.70
C SER A 300 -5.65 -4.43 -20.44
N LEU A 301 -4.47 -3.84 -20.26
CA LEU A 301 -3.24 -4.58 -19.95
C LEU A 301 -3.30 -5.23 -18.56
N HIS A 302 -3.98 -4.61 -17.59
CA HIS A 302 -4.22 -5.17 -16.25
C HIS A 302 -5.15 -6.38 -16.32
N GLN A 303 -6.21 -6.32 -17.13
CA GLN A 303 -7.08 -7.47 -17.38
C GLN A 303 -6.32 -8.62 -18.06
N GLU A 304 -5.53 -8.31 -19.09
CA GLU A 304 -4.69 -9.30 -19.77
C GLU A 304 -3.65 -9.92 -18.82
N ARG A 305 -2.99 -9.09 -18.00
CA ARG A 305 -2.04 -9.53 -16.97
C ARG A 305 -2.70 -10.37 -15.88
N SER A 306 -3.92 -10.04 -15.46
CA SER A 306 -4.69 -10.84 -14.50
C SER A 306 -5.03 -12.23 -15.08
N GLY A 307 -5.34 -12.28 -16.38
CA GLY A 307 -5.43 -13.54 -17.13
C GLY A 307 -4.15 -14.37 -17.08
N LEU A 308 -3.01 -13.75 -17.40
CA LEU A 308 -1.69 -14.42 -17.36
C LEU A 308 -1.31 -14.91 -15.96
N TYR A 309 -1.65 -14.17 -14.90
CA TYR A 309 -1.42 -14.60 -13.53
C TYR A 309 -2.30 -15.78 -13.13
N SER A 310 -3.55 -15.81 -13.60
CA SER A 310 -4.44 -16.96 -13.39
C SER A 310 -3.88 -18.22 -14.08
N GLU A 311 -3.29 -18.06 -15.26
CA GLU A 311 -2.55 -19.15 -15.92
C GLU A 311 -1.32 -19.56 -15.12
N LEU A 312 -0.52 -18.61 -14.62
CA LEU A 312 0.67 -18.88 -13.81
C LEU A 312 0.33 -19.61 -12.50
N ASP A 313 -0.75 -19.23 -11.83
CA ASP A 313 -1.24 -19.91 -10.63
C ASP A 313 -1.62 -21.37 -10.96
N SER A 314 -2.29 -21.59 -12.10
CA SER A 314 -2.60 -22.95 -12.56
C SER A 314 -1.33 -23.78 -12.86
N LEU A 315 -0.28 -23.14 -13.36
CA LEU A 315 1.00 -23.79 -13.64
C LEU A 315 1.74 -24.13 -12.34
N HIS A 316 1.75 -23.23 -11.34
CA HIS A 316 2.31 -23.51 -10.03
C HIS A 316 1.56 -24.63 -9.29
N GLU A 317 0.24 -24.70 -9.40
CA GLU A 317 -0.54 -25.81 -8.86
C GLU A 317 -0.12 -27.14 -9.50
N ARG A 318 0.01 -27.17 -10.83
CA ARG A 318 0.50 -28.35 -11.56
C ARG A 318 1.92 -28.73 -11.18
N GLU A 319 2.81 -27.75 -11.01
CA GLU A 319 4.20 -27.99 -10.60
C GLU A 319 4.26 -28.58 -9.17
N ASN A 320 3.46 -28.05 -8.25
CA ASN A 320 3.37 -28.57 -6.88
C ASN A 320 2.79 -29.99 -6.84
N GLU A 321 1.81 -30.28 -7.69
CA GLU A 321 1.28 -31.63 -7.85
C GLU A 321 2.33 -32.59 -8.42
N GLN A 322 3.09 -32.16 -9.43
CA GLN A 322 4.23 -32.92 -9.95
C GLN A 322 5.29 -33.18 -8.88
N LYS A 323 5.64 -32.19 -8.05
CA LYS A 323 6.58 -32.37 -6.93
C LYS A 323 6.08 -33.42 -5.93
N ARG A 324 4.78 -33.40 -5.58
CA ARG A 324 4.18 -34.43 -4.70
C ARG A 324 4.23 -35.83 -5.32
N VAL A 325 4.02 -35.94 -6.63
CA VAL A 325 4.15 -37.21 -7.36
C VAL A 325 5.60 -37.70 -7.31
N VAL A 326 6.58 -36.82 -7.56
CA VAL A 326 8.01 -37.15 -7.47
C VAL A 326 8.39 -37.63 -6.07
N GLU A 327 8.00 -36.92 -5.01
CA GLU A 327 8.25 -37.35 -3.62
C GLU A 327 7.65 -38.73 -3.32
N THR A 328 6.46 -39.01 -3.86
CA THR A 328 5.80 -40.31 -3.70
C THR A 328 6.56 -41.41 -4.43
N LEU A 329 7.05 -41.15 -5.64
CA LEU A 329 7.87 -42.07 -6.41
C LEU A 329 9.21 -42.34 -5.71
N GLU A 330 9.87 -41.31 -5.18
CA GLU A 330 11.13 -41.46 -4.44
C GLU A 330 10.97 -42.36 -3.20
N ARG A 331 9.89 -42.16 -2.42
CA ARG A 331 9.55 -43.06 -1.30
C ARG A 331 9.33 -44.49 -1.77
N THR A 332 8.58 -44.67 -2.86
CA THR A 332 8.30 -45.99 -3.44
C THR A 332 9.58 -46.70 -3.90
N VAL A 333 10.48 -46.00 -4.58
CA VAL A 333 11.77 -46.51 -5.03
C VAL A 333 12.65 -46.91 -3.84
N LYS A 334 12.67 -46.12 -2.78
CA LYS A 334 13.40 -46.43 -1.55
C LYS A 334 12.89 -47.72 -0.89
N ASP A 335 11.58 -47.89 -0.82
CA ASP A 335 10.95 -49.11 -0.28
C ASP A 335 11.27 -50.35 -1.12
N ILE A 336 11.19 -50.25 -2.46
CA ILE A 336 11.53 -51.36 -3.36
C ILE A 336 13.01 -51.73 -3.24
N THR A 337 13.89 -50.73 -3.20
CA THR A 337 15.34 -50.94 -3.03
C THR A 337 15.63 -51.69 -1.72
N THR A 338 14.99 -51.28 -0.62
CA THR A 338 15.12 -51.95 0.68
C THR A 338 14.68 -53.41 0.62
N ARG A 339 13.52 -53.70 -0.01
CA ARG A 339 13.03 -55.08 -0.18
C ARG A 339 13.96 -55.93 -1.04
N LEU A 340 14.54 -55.35 -2.09
CA LEU A 340 15.52 -56.05 -2.95
C LEU A 340 16.80 -56.41 -2.20
N GLU A 341 17.29 -55.52 -1.33
CA GLU A 341 18.45 -55.80 -0.47
C GLU A 341 18.17 -56.94 0.51
N ASP A 342 16.98 -56.95 1.12
CA ASP A 342 16.57 -58.03 2.01
C ASP A 342 16.48 -59.38 1.27
N GLU A 343 15.91 -59.40 0.06
CA GLU A 343 15.87 -60.61 -0.77
C GLU A 343 17.28 -61.08 -1.19
N ARG A 344 18.20 -60.15 -1.51
CA ARG A 344 19.61 -60.49 -1.76
C ARG A 344 20.27 -61.13 -0.55
N ARG A 345 20.04 -60.59 0.66
CA ARG A 345 20.55 -61.16 1.91
C ARG A 345 19.98 -62.57 2.17
N LYS A 346 18.67 -62.78 1.93
CA LYS A 346 18.05 -64.10 2.04
C LYS A 346 18.66 -65.09 1.05
N ARG A 347 18.87 -64.70 -0.22
CA ARG A 347 19.52 -65.54 -1.23
C ARG A 347 20.94 -65.94 -0.82
N GLN A 348 21.76 -65.00 -0.35
CA GLN A 348 23.12 -65.31 0.14
C GLN A 348 23.12 -66.31 1.30
N LYS A 349 22.21 -66.15 2.27
CA LYS A 349 22.03 -67.14 3.35
C LYS A 349 21.69 -68.52 2.78
N LEU A 350 20.77 -68.58 1.81
CA LEU A 350 20.35 -69.84 1.18
C LEU A 350 21.51 -70.52 0.43
N GLU A 351 22.34 -69.75 -0.26
CA GLU A 351 23.56 -70.26 -0.92
C GLU A 351 24.58 -70.80 0.07
N GLY A 352 24.79 -70.11 1.20
CA GLY A 352 25.65 -70.59 2.30
C GLY A 352 25.18 -71.91 2.90
N VAL A 353 23.86 -72.07 3.09
CA VAL A 353 23.24 -73.34 3.53
C VAL A 353 23.46 -74.44 2.49
N LYS A 354 23.23 -74.16 1.20
CA LYS A 354 23.48 -75.12 0.12
C LYS A 354 24.94 -75.56 0.06
N ALA A 355 25.89 -74.63 0.22
CA ALA A 355 27.32 -74.93 0.25
C ALA A 355 27.69 -75.84 1.44
N SER A 356 27.15 -75.55 2.63
CA SER A 356 27.37 -76.37 3.83
C SER A 356 26.79 -77.78 3.69
N ALA A 357 25.58 -77.91 3.14
CA ALA A 357 24.96 -79.21 2.86
C ALA A 357 25.77 -80.04 1.86
N LYS A 358 26.34 -79.40 0.82
CA LYS A 358 27.22 -80.04 -0.17
C LYS A 358 28.55 -80.49 0.43
N HIS A 359 29.09 -79.72 1.37
CA HIS A 359 30.30 -80.09 2.13
C HIS A 359 30.03 -81.28 3.08
N PHE A 360 28.90 -81.25 3.79
CA PHE A 360 28.47 -82.33 4.68
C PHE A 360 28.28 -83.65 3.92
N THR A 361 27.55 -83.64 2.81
CA THR A 361 27.37 -84.83 1.95
C THR A 361 28.71 -85.36 1.44
N ARG A 362 29.64 -84.51 1.00
CA ARG A 362 31.00 -84.92 0.63
C ARG A 362 31.76 -85.61 1.77
N ASN A 363 31.67 -85.09 2.99
CA ASN A 363 32.35 -85.66 4.16
C ASN A 363 31.73 -87.00 4.59
N VAL A 364 30.40 -87.11 4.55
CA VAL A 364 29.68 -88.37 4.81
C VAL A 364 30.05 -89.42 3.76
N SER A 365 30.06 -89.07 2.47
CA SER A 365 30.50 -89.99 1.41
C SER A 365 31.96 -90.42 1.57
N LYS A 366 32.86 -89.51 1.98
CA LYS A 366 34.26 -89.86 2.29
C LYS A 366 34.39 -90.82 3.47
N ARG A 367 33.61 -90.63 4.53
CA ARG A 367 33.62 -91.53 5.70
C ARG A 367 33.04 -92.90 5.38
N LEU A 368 31.95 -92.97 4.61
CA LEU A 368 31.37 -94.24 4.16
C LEU A 368 32.35 -95.05 3.29
N ARG A 369 33.10 -94.41 2.39
CA ARG A 369 34.17 -95.07 1.60
C ARG A 369 35.37 -95.55 2.41
N LYS A 370 35.48 -95.16 3.69
CA LYS A 370 36.53 -95.66 4.61
C LYS A 370 36.05 -96.83 5.47
N LEU A 371 34.74 -97.09 5.50
CA LEU A 371 34.10 -98.14 6.30
C LEU A 371 33.72 -99.37 5.46
N LEU A 372 33.67 -99.21 4.13
CA LEU A 372 33.65 -100.26 3.12
C LEU A 372 35.07 -100.48 2.62
#